data_AF-A0AA36A849-F1
#
_entry.id   AF-A0AA36A849-F1
#
_cell.length_a   1.000
_cell.length_b   1.000
_cell.length_c   1.000
_cell.angle_alpha   90.00
_cell.angle_beta   90.00
_cell.angle_gamma   90.00
#
_symmetry.space_group_name_H-M   'P 1'
#
loop_
_entity.id
_entity.type
_entity.pdbx_description
1 polymer ?
#
loop_
_entity_poly.entity_id
_entity_poly.type
_entity_poly.pdbx_seq_one_letter_code
_entity_poly.pdbx_strand_id
1 'polypeptide(L)' 'MDSLIISGIRIYFPKPGERLPIPPDNMRNFAIKGTVGERCCILAFLRKSWQVLSLPEYEHTGAAIMEAVRQGKQNWR' A
#
# COMPACT_ATOMS: atom_id res chain seq x y z
N MET A 1 -11.52 7.03 -3.72
CA MET A 1 -10.49 6.18 -3.09
C MET A 1 -10.39 6.44 -1.60
N ASP A 2 -10.57 5.39 -0.80
CA ASP A 2 -10.44 5.45 0.65
C ASP A 2 -8.97 5.37 1.07
N SER A 3 -8.64 5.91 2.24
CA SER A 3 -7.29 5.83 2.80
C SER A 3 -7.29 5.74 4.31
N LEU A 4 -6.28 5.07 4.87
CA LEU A 4 -6.00 4.94 6.29
C LEU A 4 -4.62 5.54 6.58
N ILE A 5 -4.50 6.31 7.67
CA ILE A 5 -3.21 6.73 8.21
C ILE A 5 -2.97 6.00 9.53
N ILE A 6 -1.86 5.26 9.61
CA ILE A 6 -1.47 4.52 10.81
C ILE A 6 0.05 4.63 11.00
N SER A 7 0.49 5.00 12.20
CA SER A 7 1.92 5.16 12.52
C SER A 7 2.70 6.06 11.53
N GLY A 8 2.10 7.16 11.04
CA GLY A 8 2.76 8.08 10.08
C GLY A 8 2.87 7.54 8.65
N ILE A 9 2.18 6.44 8.34
CA ILE A 9 2.15 5.81 7.03
C ILE A 9 0.72 5.94 6.48
N ARG A 10 0.60 6.33 5.21
CA ARG A 10 -0.68 6.38 4.50
C ARG A 10 -0.85 5.14 3.63
N ILE A 11 -2.02 4.52 3.70
CA ILE A 11 -2.38 3.34 2.93
C ILE A 11 -3.67 3.64 2.16
N TYR A 12 -3.61 3.52 0.83
CA TYR A 12 -4.75 3.70 -0.06
C TYR A 12 -5.44 2.38 -0.39
N PHE A 13 -6.77 2.42 -0.57
CA PHE A 13 -7.59 1.26 -0.94
C PHE A 13 -8.32 1.56 -2.26
N PRO A 14 -7.67 1.37 -3.43
CA PRO A 14 -8.30 1.56 -4.73
C PRO A 14 -9.39 0.52 -4.99
N LYS A 15 -10.51 0.97 -5.55
CA LYS A 15 -11.50 0.06 -6.18
C LYS A 15 -10.95 -0.50 -7.51
N PRO A 16 -11.47 -1.62 -8.03
CA PRO A 16 -11.12 -2.09 -9.37
C PRO A 16 -11.32 -0.99 -10.42
N GLY A 17 -10.27 -0.70 -11.20
CA GLY A 17 -10.28 0.35 -12.23
C GLY A 17 -9.97 1.78 -11.73
N GLU A 18 -9.92 2.03 -10.41
CA GLU A 18 -9.48 3.33 -9.88
C GLU A 18 -7.98 3.54 -10.11
N ARG A 19 -7.60 4.74 -10.54
CA ARG A 19 -6.21 5.16 -10.64
C ARG A 19 -5.69 5.60 -9.28
N LEU A 20 -4.49 5.15 -8.92
CA LEU A 20 -3.83 5.60 -7.70
C LEU A 20 -3.44 7.09 -7.81
N PRO A 21 -3.60 7.87 -6.73
CA PRO A 21 -3.21 9.28 -6.74
C PRO A 21 -1.69 9.42 -6.75
N ILE A 22 -1.20 10.63 -7.06
CA ILE A 22 0.16 11.05 -6.73
C ILE A 22 0.11 11.57 -5.29
N PRO A 23 0.67 10.86 -4.31
CA PRO A 23 0.59 11.30 -2.94
C PRO A 23 1.60 12.42 -2.63
N PRO A 24 1.34 13.24 -1.58
CA PRO A 24 2.31 14.18 -1.04
C PRO A 24 3.53 13.45 -0.46
N ASP A 25 4.70 14.10 -0.55
CA ASP A 25 6.00 13.56 -0.12
C ASP A 25 6.28 13.70 1.38
N ASN A 26 5.23 13.88 2.19
CA ASN A 26 5.35 14.11 3.63
C ASN A 26 5.23 12.83 4.47
N MET A 27 4.84 11.72 3.85
CA MET A 27 4.60 10.43 4.50
C MET A 27 5.00 9.31 3.55
N ARG A 28 5.22 8.12 4.09
CA ARG A 28 5.28 6.93 3.24
C ARG A 28 3.89 6.58 2.78
N ASN A 29 3.78 6.30 1.49
CA ASN A 29 2.51 6.03 0.86
C ASN A 29 2.53 4.62 0.27
N PHE A 30 1.57 3.83 0.69
CA PHE A 30 1.32 2.48 0.21
C PHE A 30 -0.09 2.40 -0.38
N ALA A 31 -0.34 1.39 -1.19
CA ALA A 31 -1.67 1.03 -1.64
C ALA A 31 -1.87 -0.46 -1.53
N ILE A 32 -3.07 -0.89 -1.12
CA ILE A 32 -3.46 -2.29 -1.10
C ILE A 32 -4.48 -2.50 -2.19
N LYS A 33 -4.08 -3.21 -3.24
CA LYS A 33 -4.91 -3.45 -4.41
C LYS A 33 -5.40 -4.90 -4.41
N GLY A 34 -6.70 -5.11 -4.55
CA GLY A 34 -7.27 -6.43 -4.75
C GLY A 34 -6.75 -7.08 -6.04
N THR A 35 -6.47 -8.38 -5.98
CA THR A 35 -6.02 -9.21 -7.10
C THR A 35 -7.13 -10.21 -7.48
N VAL A 36 -6.88 -11.52 -7.42
CA VAL A 36 -7.86 -12.56 -7.75
C VAL A 36 -8.50 -13.08 -6.46
N GLY A 37 -9.84 -13.06 -6.39
CA GLY A 37 -10.58 -13.44 -5.19
C GLY A 37 -10.41 -12.42 -4.07
N GLU A 38 -10.13 -12.89 -2.86
CA GLU A 38 -9.92 -12.05 -1.66
C GLU A 38 -8.46 -11.58 -1.51
N ARG A 39 -7.58 -12.02 -2.42
CA ARG A 39 -6.16 -11.71 -2.36
C ARG A 39 -5.89 -10.25 -2.70
N CYS A 40 -4.78 -9.74 -2.18
CA CYS A 40 -4.34 -8.38 -2.46
C CYS A 40 -2.82 -8.26 -2.53
N CYS A 41 -2.34 -7.22 -3.19
CA CYS A 41 -0.92 -6.88 -3.26
C CYS A 41 -0.65 -5.50 -2.67
N ILE A 42 0.58 -5.29 -2.20
CA ILE A 42 1.06 -4.02 -1.67
C ILE A 42 1.85 -3.31 -2.77
N LEU A 43 1.49 -2.06 -3.02
CA LEU A 43 2.29 -1.11 -3.78
C LEU A 43 2.87 -0.07 -2.84
N ALA A 44 4.11 0.36 -3.08
CA ALA A 44 4.66 1.57 -2.49
C ALA A 44 4.85 2.65 -3.54
N PHE A 45 4.67 3.90 -3.12
CA PHE A 45 5.05 5.05 -3.93
C PHE A 45 6.53 5.34 -3.74
N LEU A 46 7.35 4.95 -4.73
CA LEU A 46 8.80 5.10 -4.72
C LEU A 46 9.24 5.81 -6.01
N ARG A 47 10.21 6.73 -5.89
CA ARG A 47 10.78 7.44 -7.05
C ARG A 47 9.72 8.03 -7.99
N LYS A 48 8.69 8.66 -7.42
CA LYS A 48 7.54 9.26 -8.13
C LYS A 48 6.67 8.27 -8.92
N SER A 49 6.68 7.00 -8.54
CA SER A 49 5.93 5.93 -9.22
C SER A 49 5.39 4.91 -8.23
N TRP A 50 4.26 4.27 -8.56
CA TRP A 50 3.75 3.13 -7.79
C TRP A 50 4.46 1.85 -8.22
N GLN A 51 5.07 1.16 -7.27
CA GLN A 51 5.82 -0.08 -7.50
C GLN A 51 5.27 -1.20 -6.61
N VAL A 52 5.13 -2.40 -7.16
CA VAL A 52 4.74 -3.59 -6.39
C VAL A 52 5.91 -4.02 -5.52
N LEU A 53 5.68 -4.18 -4.21
CA LEU A 53 6.75 -4.43 -3.24
C LEU A 53 7.11 -5.90 -3.06
N SER A 54 6.16 -6.82 -3.16
CA SER A 54 6.44 -8.26 -3.11
C SER A 54 5.27 -9.09 -3.62
N LEU A 55 5.62 -10.16 -4.34
CA LEU A 55 4.84 -11.39 -4.41
C LEU A 55 5.36 -12.31 -3.27
N PRO A 56 4.52 -13.10 -2.59
CA PRO A 56 3.15 -13.47 -2.97
C PRO A 56 2.07 -12.45 -2.58
N GLU A 57 0.91 -12.60 -3.20
CA GLU A 57 -0.32 -11.88 -2.83
C GLU A 57 -0.74 -12.28 -1.40
N TYR A 58 -1.18 -11.31 -0.60
CA TYR A 58 -1.70 -11.54 0.74
C TYR A 58 -3.11 -12.09 0.63
N GLU A 59 -3.43 -13.12 1.41
CA GLU A 59 -4.76 -13.74 1.43
C GLU A 59 -5.88 -12.78 1.84
N HIS A 60 -5.55 -11.71 2.56
CA HIS A 60 -6.53 -10.78 3.13
C HIS A 60 -5.90 -9.41 3.45
N THR A 61 -6.71 -8.36 3.34
CA THR A 61 -6.32 -6.94 3.49
C THR A 61 -5.62 -6.64 4.82
N GLY A 62 -6.03 -7.28 5.91
CA GLY A 62 -5.41 -7.08 7.24
C GLY A 62 -3.93 -7.43 7.26
N ALA A 63 -3.54 -8.56 6.64
CA ALA A 63 -2.14 -8.96 6.54
C ALA A 63 -1.33 -7.97 5.69
N ALA A 64 -1.91 -7.47 4.60
CA ALA A 64 -1.28 -6.46 3.75
C ALA A 64 -1.09 -5.11 4.48
N ILE A 65 -2.05 -4.70 5.32
CA ILE A 65 -1.92 -3.49 6.16
C ILE A 65 -0.76 -3.65 7.13
N MET A 66 -0.68 -4.77 7.84
CA MET A 66 0.36 -5.02 8.82
C MET A 66 1.76 -5.00 8.19
N GLU A 67 1.89 -5.58 7.00
CA GLU A 67 3.14 -5.56 6.25
C GLU A 67 3.50 -4.16 5.75
N ALA A 68 2.55 -3.39 5.22
CA ALA A 68 2.78 -2.00 4.81
C ALA A 68 3.28 -1.16 6.00
N VAL A 69 2.70 -1.37 7.19
CA VAL A 69 3.16 -0.74 8.44
C VAL A 69 4.57 -1.21 8.80
N ARG A 70 4.85 -2.52 8.73
CA ARG A 70 6.17 -3.09 9.02
C ARG A 70 7.26 -2.51 8.12
N GLN A 71 7.03 -2.46 6.79
CA GLN A 71 7.97 -1.89 5.83
C GLN A 71 8.12 -0.38 5.99
N GLY A 72 7.00 0.31 6.22
CA GLY A 72 7.02 1.75 6.46
C GLY A 72 7.84 2.13 7.71
N LYS A 73 7.84 1.29 8.74
CA LYS A 73 8.69 1.44 9.94
C LYS A 73 10.14 0.98 9.72
N GLN A 74 10.38 -0.12 9.00
CA GLN A 74 11.72 -0.70 8.89
C GLN A 74 12.70 0.12 8.05
N ASN A 75 12.28 0.74 6.94
CA ASN A 75 13.24 1.55 6.17
C ASN A 75 13.51 2.93 6.80
N TRP A 76 13.21 3.16 8.09
CA TRP A 76 13.55 4.38 8.82
C TRP A 76 14.90 4.21 9.53
N ARG A 77 15.95 4.06 8.73
CA ARG A 77 17.35 4.31 9.11
C ARG A 77 18.07 4.91 7.92
#